data_AF-A0A4U0UB35-F1
#
_entry.id   AF-A0A4U0UB35-F1
#
_cell.length_a   1.000
_cell.length_b   1.000
_cell.length_c   1.000
_cell.angle_alpha   90.00
_cell.angle_beta   90.00
_cell.angle_gamma   90.00
#
_symmetry.space_group_name_H-M   'P 1'
#
loop_
_entity.id
_entity.type
_entity.pdbx_description
1 polymer ?
#
loop_
_entity_poly.entity_id
_entity_poly.type
_entity_poly.pdbx_seq_one_letter_code
_entity_poly.pdbx_strand_id
1 'polypeptide(L)'
;MASTTPSSGPSYTTVAVASTTLIATGCIAYALYFDHRRRTDATFRRSLKKEHQKIHRTLEEEAKASQSAQKEKIKRVVEEANDEGFPKDPEETEGYFMQEVARGEGMCTDGSDPVDAALCFYRALKVYPQPRELISIYDKTVPKPILDILAEMIAVDPEINVSGSSSDAGHPTVE
;
A
#
# COMPACT_ATOMS: atom_id res chain seq x y z
N MET A 1 10.87 87.29 -43.67
CA MET A 1 11.74 86.23 -43.10
C MET A 1 10.85 85.03 -42.77
N ALA A 2 10.57 84.17 -43.76
CA ALA A 2 9.79 82.95 -43.54
C ALA A 2 10.77 81.80 -43.31
N SER A 3 10.86 81.35 -42.06
CA SER A 3 11.61 80.16 -41.66
C SER A 3 10.81 78.93 -42.11
N THR A 4 11.31 78.21 -43.12
CA THR A 4 10.75 76.91 -43.52
C THR A 4 11.52 75.82 -42.79
N THR A 5 10.89 75.22 -41.79
CA THR A 5 11.40 74.02 -41.11
C THR A 5 11.23 72.81 -42.03
N PRO A 6 12.27 71.98 -42.28
CA PRO A 6 12.09 70.76 -43.03
C PRO A 6 11.30 69.73 -42.21
N SER A 7 10.19 69.25 -42.76
CA SER A 7 9.48 68.07 -42.27
C SER A 7 10.28 66.83 -42.68
N SER A 8 11.04 66.26 -41.74
CA SER A 8 11.71 64.97 -41.94
C SER A 8 10.71 63.85 -41.68
N GLY A 9 10.36 63.11 -42.73
CA GLY A 9 9.53 61.90 -42.60
C GLY A 9 10.22 60.80 -41.78
N PRO A 10 9.46 59.83 -41.24
CA PRO A 10 10.03 58.77 -40.41
C PRO A 10 11.00 57.88 -41.21
N SER A 11 12.17 57.61 -40.63
CA SER A 11 13.20 56.75 -41.20
C SER A 11 12.76 55.28 -41.19
N TYR A 12 13.20 54.49 -42.18
CA TYR A 12 12.91 53.05 -42.28
C TYR A 12 13.25 52.28 -41.00
N THR A 13 14.33 52.64 -40.31
CA THR A 13 14.71 52.04 -39.03
C THR A 13 13.66 52.31 -37.95
N THR A 14 13.09 53.52 -37.91
CA THR A 14 12.01 53.89 -36.98
C THR A 14 10.75 53.08 -37.27
N VAL A 15 10.39 52.92 -38.55
CA VAL A 15 9.23 52.10 -38.97
C VAL A 15 9.46 50.62 -38.63
N ALA A 16 10.66 50.09 -38.88
CA ALA A 16 11.00 48.71 -38.58
C ALA A 16 10.96 48.42 -37.06
N VAL A 17 11.56 49.27 -36.23
CA VAL A 17 11.55 49.13 -34.76
C VAL A 17 10.13 49.27 -34.20
N ALA A 18 9.33 50.21 -34.71
CA ALA A 18 7.93 50.35 -34.31
C ALA A 18 7.10 49.11 -34.66
N SER A 19 7.34 48.50 -35.83
CA SER A 19 6.60 47.30 -36.24
C SER A 19 6.95 46.06 -35.39
N THR A 20 8.23 45.83 -35.10
CA THR A 20 8.68 44.67 -34.31
C THR A 20 8.25 44.78 -32.85
N THR A 21 8.31 45.99 -32.27
CA THR A 21 7.81 46.23 -30.91
C THR A 21 6.31 45.96 -30.81
N LEU A 22 5.51 46.44 -31.77
CA LEU A 22 4.06 46.19 -31.79
C LEU A 22 3.74 44.69 -31.84
N ILE A 23 4.43 43.94 -32.71
CA ILE A 23 4.24 42.49 -32.85
C ILE A 23 4.64 41.78 -31.55
N ALA A 24 5.81 42.11 -30.99
CA ALA A 24 6.27 41.50 -29.75
C ALA A 24 5.30 41.75 -28.58
N THR A 25 4.79 42.97 -28.44
CA THR A 25 3.79 43.30 -27.41
C THR A 25 2.47 42.56 -27.65
N GLY A 26 2.02 42.45 -28.90
CA GLY A 26 0.83 41.66 -29.25
C GLY A 26 0.97 40.18 -28.89
N CYS A 27 2.13 39.58 -29.17
CA CYS A 27 2.43 38.20 -28.81
C CYS A 27 2.44 37.99 -27.29
N ILE A 28 3.08 38.89 -26.53
CA ILE A 28 3.12 38.82 -25.06
C ILE A 28 1.72 38.98 -24.47
N ALA A 29 0.95 39.96 -24.95
CA ALA A 29 -0.43 40.18 -24.51
C ALA A 29 -1.32 38.97 -24.79
N TYR A 30 -1.19 38.35 -25.98
CA TYR A 30 -1.92 37.14 -26.31
C TYR A 30 -1.49 35.95 -25.46
N ALA A 31 -0.20 35.77 -25.18
CA ALA A 31 0.29 34.72 -24.29
C ALA A 31 -0.28 34.87 -22.87
N LEU A 32 -0.30 36.09 -22.32
CA LEU A 32 -0.91 36.39 -21.02
C LEU A 32 -2.43 36.13 -21.03
N TYR A 33 -3.13 36.57 -22.07
CA TYR A 33 -4.56 36.30 -22.23
C TYR A 33 -4.86 34.81 -22.33
N PHE A 34 -4.07 34.08 -23.11
CA PHE A 34 -4.23 32.66 -23.34
C PHE A 34 -3.98 31.84 -22.07
N ASP A 35 -2.92 32.15 -21.32
CA ASP A 35 -2.64 31.51 -20.02
C ASP A 35 -3.76 31.83 -19.01
N HIS A 36 -4.24 33.08 -18.97
CA HIS A 36 -5.36 33.46 -18.12
C HIS A 36 -6.65 32.70 -18.48
N ARG A 37 -7.00 32.63 -19.76
CA ARG A 37 -8.18 31.90 -20.25
C ARG A 37 -8.09 30.42 -19.90
N ARG A 38 -6.94 29.80 -20.12
CA ARG A 38 -6.69 28.40 -19.72
C ARG A 38 -6.88 28.17 -18.21
N ARG A 39 -6.46 29.11 -17.36
CA ARG A 39 -6.60 29.00 -15.90
C ARG A 39 -8.03 29.30 -15.41
N THR A 40 -8.82 30.05 -16.16
CA THR A 40 -10.19 30.44 -15.80
C THR A 40 -11.29 29.60 -16.44
N ASP A 41 -10.96 28.71 -17.39
CA ASP A 41 -11.93 27.84 -18.03
C ASP A 41 -12.57 26.83 -17.05
N ALA A 42 -13.88 26.99 -16.83
CA ALA A 42 -14.66 26.15 -15.93
C ALA A 42 -14.72 24.67 -16.37
N THR A 43 -14.64 24.42 -17.68
CA THR A 43 -14.63 23.07 -18.27
C THR A 43 -13.35 22.32 -17.92
N PHE A 44 -12.19 22.98 -17.98
CA PHE A 44 -10.90 22.39 -17.60
C PHE A 44 -10.81 22.06 -16.11
N ARG A 45 -11.31 22.94 -15.24
CA ARG A 45 -11.40 22.63 -13.80
C ARG A 45 -12.33 21.45 -13.51
N ARG A 46 -13.43 21.33 -14.27
CA ARG A 46 -14.35 20.20 -14.17
C ARG A 46 -13.71 18.90 -14.68
N SER A 47 -12.91 18.93 -15.75
CA SER A 47 -12.21 17.73 -16.24
C SER A 47 -11.14 17.28 -15.26
N LEU A 48 -10.33 18.19 -14.71
CA LEU A 48 -9.33 17.85 -13.69
C LEU A 48 -9.94 17.23 -12.44
N LYS A 49 -11.08 17.76 -11.96
CA LYS A 49 -11.79 17.15 -10.83
C LYS A 49 -12.27 15.74 -11.14
N LYS A 50 -12.81 15.53 -12.35
CA LYS A 50 -13.25 14.20 -12.80
C LYS A 50 -12.08 13.23 -12.94
N GLU A 51 -10.94 13.67 -13.44
CA GLU A 51 -9.73 12.86 -13.56
C GLU A 51 -9.17 12.50 -12.19
N HIS A 52 -9.03 13.47 -11.28
CA HIS A 52 -8.62 13.19 -9.89
C HIS A 52 -9.56 12.21 -9.20
N GLN A 53 -10.87 12.37 -9.36
CA GLN A 53 -11.85 11.45 -8.78
C GLN A 53 -11.74 10.06 -9.40
N LYS A 54 -11.52 9.95 -10.71
CA LYS A 54 -11.29 8.67 -11.38
C LYS A 54 -10.02 8.00 -10.87
N ILE A 55 -8.90 8.72 -10.81
CA ILE A 55 -7.63 8.20 -10.30
C ILE A 55 -7.79 7.74 -8.84
N HIS A 56 -8.43 8.53 -7.99
CA HIS A 56 -8.67 8.14 -6.61
C HIS A 56 -9.52 6.86 -6.53
N ARG A 57 -10.58 6.78 -7.32
CA ARG A 57 -11.45 5.61 -7.38
C ARG A 57 -10.71 4.37 -7.91
N THR A 58 -9.89 4.50 -8.95
CA THR A 58 -9.10 3.37 -9.47
C THR A 58 -8.06 2.91 -8.47
N LEU A 59 -7.38 3.83 -7.76
CA LEU A 59 -6.44 3.48 -6.70
C LEU A 59 -7.12 2.78 -5.52
N GLU A 60 -8.32 3.23 -5.13
CA GLU A 60 -9.12 2.56 -4.09
C GLU A 60 -9.61 1.17 -4.54
N GLU A 61 -10.04 1.04 -5.80
CA GLU A 61 -10.48 -0.24 -6.38
C GLU A 61 -9.29 -1.21 -6.50
N GLU A 62 -8.12 -0.75 -6.95
CA GLU A 62 -6.88 -1.52 -7.02
C GLU A 62 -6.39 -1.93 -5.62
N ALA A 63 -6.45 -1.04 -4.63
CA ALA A 63 -6.09 -1.36 -3.26
C ALA A 63 -7.05 -2.38 -2.62
N LYS A 64 -8.35 -2.30 -2.91
CA LYS A 64 -9.33 -3.29 -2.46
C LYS A 64 -9.13 -4.63 -3.16
N ALA A 65 -8.87 -4.61 -4.47
CA ALA A 65 -8.62 -5.82 -5.26
C ALA A 65 -7.33 -6.52 -4.83
N SER A 66 -6.27 -5.77 -4.52
CA SER A 66 -5.02 -6.34 -4.01
C SER A 66 -5.21 -6.95 -2.62
N GLN A 67 -5.95 -6.27 -1.74
CA GLN A 67 -6.30 -6.82 -0.42
C GLN A 67 -7.14 -8.09 -0.52
N SER A 68 -8.15 -8.14 -1.41
CA SER A 68 -8.95 -9.36 -1.60
C SER A 68 -8.13 -10.49 -2.18
N ALA A 69 -7.27 -10.22 -3.15
CA ALA A 69 -6.38 -11.21 -3.75
C ALA A 69 -5.38 -11.76 -2.73
N GLN A 70 -4.83 -10.90 -1.85
CA GLN A 70 -3.95 -11.34 -0.77
C GLN A 70 -4.69 -12.26 0.21
N LYS A 71 -5.92 -11.91 0.59
CA LYS A 71 -6.76 -12.74 1.47
C LYS A 71 -7.11 -14.09 0.84
N GLU A 72 -7.41 -14.12 -0.45
CA GLU A 72 -7.64 -15.38 -1.19
C GLU A 72 -6.37 -16.23 -1.24
N LYS A 73 -5.21 -15.63 -1.48
CA LYS A 73 -3.91 -16.33 -1.42
C LYS A 73 -3.68 -16.93 -0.04
N ILE A 74 -3.87 -16.15 1.03
CA ILE A 74 -3.70 -16.63 2.41
C ILE A 74 -4.62 -17.83 2.70
N LYS A 75 -5.90 -17.74 2.35
CA LYS A 75 -6.86 -18.84 2.53
C LYS A 75 -6.43 -20.11 1.82
N ARG A 76 -6.04 -19.99 0.55
CA ARG A 76 -5.61 -21.14 -0.26
C ARG A 76 -4.38 -21.82 0.34
N VAL A 77 -3.40 -21.04 0.78
CA VAL A 77 -2.15 -21.55 1.36
C VAL A 77 -2.39 -22.23 2.71
N VAL A 78 -3.32 -21.71 3.52
CA VAL A 78 -3.74 -22.33 4.79
C VAL A 78 -4.48 -23.65 4.55
N GLU A 79 -5.41 -23.67 3.58
CA GLU A 79 -6.15 -24.88 3.19
C GLU A 79 -5.19 -25.97 2.70
N GLU A 80 -4.24 -25.62 1.84
CA GLU A 80 -3.20 -26.54 1.37
C GLU A 80 -2.33 -27.09 2.53
N ALA A 81 -1.93 -26.24 3.48
CA ALA A 81 -1.18 -26.70 4.64
C ALA A 81 -2.00 -27.62 5.58
N ASN A 82 -3.31 -27.41 5.66
CA ASN A 82 -4.20 -28.29 6.43
C ASN A 82 -4.42 -29.64 5.73
N ASP A 83 -4.51 -29.63 4.39
CA ASP A 83 -4.65 -30.84 3.57
C ASP A 83 -3.37 -31.71 3.57
N GLU A 84 -2.18 -31.09 3.60
CA GLU A 84 -0.89 -31.79 3.75
C GLU A 84 -0.83 -32.61 5.04
N GLY A 85 -1.53 -32.16 6.09
CA GLY A 85 -1.55 -32.78 7.40
C GLY A 85 -0.27 -32.55 8.20
N PHE A 86 -0.35 -32.81 9.50
CA PHE A 86 0.75 -32.55 10.44
C PHE A 86 1.26 -33.85 11.07
N PRO A 87 2.57 -33.94 11.39
CA PRO A 87 3.12 -35.05 12.18
C PRO A 87 2.36 -35.21 13.49
N LYS A 88 2.08 -36.45 13.89
CA LYS A 88 1.37 -36.79 15.13
C LYS A 88 2.26 -37.41 16.19
N ASP A 89 3.44 -37.86 15.80
CA ASP A 89 4.41 -38.45 16.72
C ASP A 89 5.20 -37.34 17.43
N PRO A 90 5.38 -37.39 18.76
CA PRO A 90 6.03 -36.32 19.51
C PRO A 90 7.48 -36.05 19.08
N GLU A 91 8.24 -37.08 18.66
CA GLU A 91 9.64 -36.91 18.23
C GLU A 91 9.72 -36.21 16.87
N GLU A 92 8.86 -36.62 15.93
CA GLU A 92 8.75 -35.96 14.61
C GLU A 92 8.16 -34.55 14.70
N THR A 93 7.27 -34.31 15.67
CA THR A 93 6.62 -33.02 15.91
C THR A 93 7.62 -31.96 16.36
N GLU A 94 8.51 -32.30 17.29
CA GLU A 94 9.55 -31.37 17.76
C GLU A 94 10.52 -31.00 16.62
N GLY A 95 10.93 -31.97 15.82
CA GLY A 95 11.78 -31.73 14.65
C GLY A 95 11.11 -30.83 13.61
N TYR A 96 9.85 -31.10 13.30
CA TYR A 96 9.05 -30.30 12.37
C TYR A 96 8.85 -28.87 12.87
N PHE A 97 8.54 -28.70 14.16
CA PHE A 97 8.42 -27.39 14.80
C PHE A 97 9.71 -26.57 14.65
N MET A 98 10.86 -27.14 15.03
CA MET A 98 12.14 -26.44 14.95
C MET A 98 12.50 -26.07 13.51
N GLN A 99 12.21 -26.95 12.55
CA GLN A 99 12.46 -26.69 11.14
C GLN A 99 11.59 -25.53 10.62
N GLU A 100 10.29 -25.53 10.91
CA GLU A 100 9.38 -24.49 10.46
C GLU A 100 9.68 -23.14 11.12
N VAL A 101 10.04 -23.11 12.41
CA VAL A 101 10.46 -21.86 13.07
C VAL A 101 11.75 -21.31 12.45
N ALA A 102 12.77 -22.15 12.27
CA ALA A 102 14.02 -21.72 11.64
C ALA A 102 13.81 -21.22 10.20
N ARG A 103 12.93 -21.88 9.44
CA ARG A 103 12.56 -21.46 8.09
C ARG A 103 11.82 -20.12 8.09
N GLY A 104 10.85 -19.95 8.98
CA GLY A 104 10.10 -18.71 9.14
C GLY A 104 10.99 -17.54 9.54
N GLU A 105 11.90 -17.74 10.48
CA GLU A 105 12.88 -16.72 10.91
C GLU A 105 13.86 -16.36 9.78
N GLY A 106 14.35 -17.33 9.01
CA GLY A 106 15.19 -17.05 7.83
C GLY A 106 14.45 -16.25 6.77
N MET A 107 13.17 -16.55 6.52
CA MET A 107 12.35 -15.77 5.59
C MET A 107 12.11 -14.34 6.07
N CYS A 108 12.05 -14.12 7.39
CA CYS A 108 11.96 -12.78 7.98
C CYS A 108 13.25 -11.96 7.73
N THR A 109 14.42 -12.59 7.74
CA THR A 109 15.70 -11.89 7.51
C THR A 109 15.99 -11.63 6.04
N ASP A 110 15.60 -12.56 5.18
CA ASP A 110 15.90 -12.51 3.74
C ASP A 110 14.97 -11.57 2.97
N GLY A 111 13.88 -11.11 3.61
CA GLY A 111 12.86 -10.28 2.95
C GLY A 111 12.03 -11.06 1.93
N SER A 112 11.89 -12.37 2.15
CA SER A 112 11.04 -13.25 1.35
C SER A 112 9.56 -12.87 1.50
N ASP A 113 8.66 -13.54 0.75
CA ASP A 113 7.22 -13.25 0.82
C ASP A 113 6.71 -13.35 2.27
N PRO A 114 6.15 -12.25 2.84
CA PRO A 114 5.60 -12.26 4.19
C PRO A 114 4.53 -13.33 4.43
N VAL A 115 3.82 -13.75 3.37
CA VAL A 115 2.81 -14.81 3.45
C VAL A 115 3.45 -16.17 3.70
N ASP A 116 4.57 -16.47 3.05
CA ASP A 116 5.26 -17.75 3.21
C ASP A 116 5.95 -17.84 4.58
N ALA A 117 6.49 -16.71 5.07
CA ALA A 117 7.02 -16.62 6.42
C ALA A 117 5.92 -16.87 7.48
N ALA A 118 4.76 -16.23 7.32
CA ALA A 118 3.61 -16.43 8.21
C ALA A 118 3.11 -17.88 8.18
N LEU A 119 3.15 -18.54 7.01
CA LEU A 119 2.78 -19.95 6.88
C LEU A 119 3.66 -20.87 7.73
N CYS A 120 4.96 -20.60 7.79
CA CYS A 120 5.89 -21.38 8.61
C CYS A 120 5.53 -21.29 10.10
N PHE A 121 5.24 -20.08 10.58
CA PHE A 121 4.79 -19.86 11.96
C PHE A 121 3.41 -20.45 12.24
N TYR A 122 2.51 -20.44 11.26
CA TYR A 122 1.20 -21.10 11.35
C TYR A 122 1.35 -22.63 11.51
N ARG A 123 2.21 -23.25 10.71
CA ARG A 123 2.52 -24.69 10.80
C ARG A 123 3.13 -25.04 12.16
N ALA A 124 4.04 -24.21 12.66
CA ALA A 124 4.61 -24.36 14.00
C ALA A 124 3.54 -24.26 15.11
N LEU A 125 2.55 -23.36 14.97
CA LEU A 125 1.45 -23.24 15.93
C LEU A 125 0.53 -24.46 15.97
N LYS A 126 0.28 -25.11 14.83
CA LYS A 126 -0.59 -26.30 14.73
C LYS A 126 -0.03 -27.51 15.47
N VAL A 127 1.30 -27.65 15.52
CA VAL A 127 1.97 -28.78 16.15
C VAL A 127 2.37 -28.52 17.61
N TYR A 128 2.25 -27.27 18.08
CA TYR A 128 2.67 -26.88 19.42
C TYR A 128 1.54 -27.11 20.45
N PRO A 129 1.82 -27.74 21.62
CA PRO A 129 0.79 -28.08 22.60
C PRO A 129 0.15 -26.86 23.28
N GLN A 130 0.83 -25.71 23.32
CA GLN A 130 0.35 -24.47 23.97
C GLN A 130 0.46 -23.25 23.04
N PRO A 131 -0.39 -23.13 22.01
CA PRO A 131 -0.27 -22.10 20.98
C PRO A 131 -0.30 -20.67 21.54
N ARG A 132 -0.98 -20.44 22.66
CA ARG A 132 -1.08 -19.12 23.32
C ARG A 132 0.26 -18.61 23.84
N GLU A 133 1.08 -19.49 24.41
CA GLU A 133 2.42 -19.11 24.87
C GLU A 133 3.31 -18.74 23.68
N LEU A 134 3.26 -19.55 22.62
CA LEU A 134 4.05 -19.34 21.42
C LEU A 134 3.69 -18.03 20.71
N ILE A 135 2.40 -17.67 20.62
CA ILE A 135 1.96 -16.37 20.09
C ILE A 135 2.58 -15.20 20.88
N SER A 136 2.67 -15.32 22.20
CA SER A 136 3.26 -14.25 23.04
C SER A 136 4.77 -14.07 22.83
N ILE A 137 5.45 -15.10 22.36
CA ILE A 137 6.86 -15.04 21.96
C ILE A 137 6.97 -14.37 20.60
N TYR A 138 6.14 -14.79 19.63
CA TYR A 138 6.14 -14.20 18.29
C TYR A 138 5.80 -12.72 18.29
N ASP A 139 4.90 -12.25 19.16
CA ASP A 139 4.59 -10.82 19.31
C ASP A 139 5.83 -9.97 19.66
N LYS A 140 6.86 -10.58 20.26
CA LYS A 140 8.10 -9.91 20.65
C LYS A 140 9.24 -10.08 19.64
N THR A 141 9.29 -11.21 18.93
CA THR A 141 10.43 -11.58 18.07
C THR A 141 10.16 -11.40 16.58
N VAL A 142 8.91 -11.49 16.13
CA VAL A 142 8.53 -11.47 14.71
C VAL A 142 8.08 -10.06 14.27
N PRO A 143 8.44 -9.59 13.05
CA PRO A 143 7.96 -8.31 12.53
C PRO A 143 6.43 -8.22 12.41
N LYS A 144 5.87 -7.05 12.74
CA LYS A 144 4.42 -6.76 12.68
C LYS A 144 3.70 -7.16 11.37
N PRO A 145 4.26 -6.90 10.17
CA PRO A 145 3.58 -7.27 8.93
C PRO A 145 3.32 -8.78 8.79
N ILE A 146 4.18 -9.62 9.38
CA ILE A 146 4.05 -11.08 9.35
C ILE A 146 3.05 -11.54 10.42
N LEU A 147 3.06 -10.89 11.58
CA LEU A 147 2.08 -11.14 12.65
C LEU A 147 0.65 -10.82 12.22
N ASP A 148 0.44 -9.73 11.47
CA ASP A 148 -0.88 -9.35 10.95
C ASP A 148 -1.41 -10.43 9.99
N ILE A 149 -0.55 -10.96 9.11
CA ILE A 149 -0.90 -12.05 8.20
C ILE A 149 -1.17 -13.35 8.97
N LEU A 150 -0.34 -13.66 9.97
CA LEU A 150 -0.54 -14.82 10.84
C LEU A 150 -1.89 -14.75 11.58
N ALA A 151 -2.28 -13.57 12.06
CA ALA A 151 -3.58 -13.36 12.68
C ALA A 151 -4.73 -13.59 11.68
N GLU A 152 -4.58 -13.17 10.42
CA GLU A 152 -5.55 -13.50 9.36
C GLU A 152 -5.62 -15.02 9.11
N MET A 153 -4.49 -15.73 9.10
CA MET A 153 -4.44 -17.19 8.95
C MET A 153 -5.15 -17.91 10.11
N ILE A 154 -4.90 -17.49 11.35
CA ILE A 154 -5.57 -18.03 12.55
C ILE A 154 -7.08 -17.73 12.52
N ALA A 155 -7.49 -16.57 12.02
CA ALA A 155 -8.92 -16.24 11.90
C ALA A 155 -9.66 -17.12 10.87
N VAL A 156 -8.93 -17.66 9.88
CA VAL A 156 -9.47 -18.61 8.89
C VAL A 156 -9.57 -20.03 9.47
N ASP A 157 -8.65 -20.39 10.38
CA ASP A 157 -8.62 -21.72 11.02
C ASP A 157 -9.08 -21.69 12.50
N PRO A 158 -10.33 -22.09 12.79
CA PRO A 158 -10.87 -22.07 14.15
C PRO A 158 -10.32 -23.16 15.07
N GLU A 159 -9.52 -24.12 14.58
CA GLU A 159 -8.97 -25.19 15.43
C GLU A 159 -7.82 -24.67 16.32
N ILE A 160 -7.18 -23.56 15.94
CA ILE A 160 -6.21 -22.87 16.80
C ILE A 160 -7.00 -22.07 17.83
N ASN A 161 -7.35 -22.71 18.94
CA ASN A 161 -8.20 -22.11 19.96
C ASN A 161 -7.43 -21.08 20.82
N VAL A 162 -7.33 -19.84 20.32
CA VAL A 162 -6.71 -18.69 21.02
C VAL A 162 -7.70 -18.00 21.99
N SER A 163 -8.99 -18.37 21.93
CA SER A 163 -10.06 -17.85 22.78
C SER A 163 -10.12 -18.63 24.11
N GLY A 164 -9.74 -17.98 25.21
CA GLY A 164 -9.63 -18.61 26.52
C GLY A 164 -10.94 -19.21 27.04
N SER A 165 -10.98 -20.53 27.24
CA SER A 165 -11.76 -21.11 28.33
C SER A 165 -11.00 -20.90 29.63
N SER A 166 -11.18 -19.74 30.24
CA SER A 166 -10.97 -19.57 31.68
C SER A 166 -12.14 -20.26 32.41
N SER A 167 -12.01 -21.57 32.65
CA SER A 167 -12.83 -22.30 33.62
C SER A 167 -11.97 -22.57 34.86
N ASP A 168 -11.58 -21.50 35.54
CA ASP A 168 -11.11 -21.52 36.91
C ASP A 168 -12.27 -21.04 37.80
N ALA A 169 -12.97 -21.98 38.44
CA ALA A 169 -13.76 -21.74 39.65
C ALA A 169 -14.33 -23.07 40.19
N GLY A 170 -13.77 -23.56 41.29
CA GLY A 170 -14.49 -24.47 42.19
C GLY A 170 -13.67 -25.63 42.77
N HIS A 171 -12.60 -25.35 43.51
CA HIS A 171 -12.08 -26.29 44.51
C HIS A 171 -12.85 -26.07 45.82
N PRO A 172 -13.74 -26.98 46.27
CA PRO A 172 -14.37 -26.86 47.58
C PRO A 172 -13.37 -27.20 48.69
N THR A 173 -13.11 -26.23 49.55
CA THR A 173 -12.45 -26.43 50.85
C THR A 173 -13.26 -27.37 51.71
N VAL A 174 -12.58 -28.37 52.26
CA VAL A 174 -13.11 -29.33 53.23
C VAL A 174 -12.91 -28.74 54.62
N GLU A 175 -13.99 -28.49 55.34
CA GLU A 175 -14.07 -28.50 56.82
C GLU A 175 -15.24 -29.39 57.23
#